data_AF-A0A1G1SSG8-F1
#
_entry.id   AF-A0A1G1SSG8-F1
#
_cell.length_a   1.000
_cell.length_b   1.000
_cell.length_c   1.000
_cell.angle_alpha   90.00
_cell.angle_beta   90.00
_cell.angle_gamma   90.00
#
_symmetry.space_group_name_H-M   'P 1'
#
loop_
_entity.id
_entity.type
_entity.pdbx_description
1 polymer ?
#
loop_
_entity_poly.entity_id
_entity_poly.type
_entity_poly.pdbx_seq_one_letter_code
_entity_poly.pdbx_strand_id
1 'polypeptide(L)'
;MRKSVVLLVVASLAFSTIGFQCEKEYPKPEPVYSFTEKLTLTPYKKVYAVNDTIWIQFQTTDRKLFDRLSGTHVATDTTTLAPTFYYRQRHPVETARRTLVEVKASGVAGLALDYFRPYILETKFRIECGVGTYFFKVGFVPKTIGIYSIEPHGYVGLCPNKRKQLPTTFNWTFELADCNKDIFQSIPAASILGREDGYTDAHVDRKEIFVFKVE
;
A
#
# COMPACT_ATOMS: atom_id res chain seq x y z
N MET A 1 11.55 35.13 -67.73
CA MET A 1 10.81 35.50 -66.50
C MET A 1 9.83 34.44 -65.98
N ARG A 2 9.16 33.61 -66.80
CA ARG A 2 8.18 32.61 -66.29
C ARG A 2 8.75 31.44 -65.46
N LYS A 3 10.01 31.03 -65.66
CA LYS A 3 10.62 29.89 -64.93
C LYS A 3 10.96 30.21 -63.46
N SER A 4 11.22 31.48 -63.13
CA SER A 4 11.60 31.90 -61.79
C SER A 4 10.42 31.97 -60.81
N VAL A 5 9.20 32.23 -61.30
CA VAL A 5 7.98 32.29 -60.48
C VAL A 5 7.55 30.90 -60.02
N VAL A 6 7.69 29.89 -60.88
CA VAL A 6 7.34 28.50 -60.54
C VAL A 6 8.23 27.96 -59.43
N LEU A 7 9.52 28.29 -59.46
CA LEU A 7 10.48 27.84 -58.44
C LEU A 7 10.19 28.45 -57.06
N LEU A 8 9.70 29.69 -57.04
CA LEU A 8 9.35 30.42 -55.82
C LEU A 8 8.06 29.87 -55.18
N VAL A 9 7.08 29.48 -56.00
CA VAL A 9 5.84 28.83 -55.54
C VAL A 9 6.14 27.44 -54.99
N VAL A 10 6.96 26.64 -55.68
CA VAL A 10 7.35 25.29 -55.21
C VAL A 10 8.16 25.36 -53.91
N ALA A 11 9.09 26.33 -53.78
CA ALA A 11 9.83 26.53 -52.55
C ALA A 11 8.91 26.93 -51.37
N SER A 12 7.92 27.81 -51.60
CA SER A 12 6.97 28.21 -50.55
C SER A 12 6.03 27.08 -50.09
N LEU A 13 5.64 26.17 -51.00
CA LEU A 13 4.90 24.96 -50.64
C LEU A 13 5.76 23.96 -49.86
N ALA A 14 7.04 23.80 -50.24
CA ALA A 14 7.94 22.90 -49.54
C ALA A 14 8.20 23.38 -48.09
N PHE A 15 8.43 24.68 -47.89
CA PHE A 15 8.62 25.24 -46.54
C PHE A 15 7.37 25.16 -45.65
N SER A 16 6.16 25.21 -46.22
CA SER A 16 4.91 25.04 -45.45
C SER A 16 4.63 23.58 -45.07
N THR A 17 5.14 22.60 -45.81
CA THR A 17 5.01 21.17 -45.44
C THR A 17 5.97 20.72 -44.33
N ILE A 18 7.08 21.44 -44.10
CA ILE A 18 8.02 21.14 -43.00
C ILE A 18 7.42 21.53 -41.64
N GLY A 19 6.51 22.51 -41.60
CA GLY A 19 5.82 22.96 -40.39
C GLY A 19 4.77 21.97 -39.83
N PHE A 20 4.41 20.93 -40.59
CA PHE A 20 3.45 19.89 -40.17
C PHE A 20 4.11 18.56 -39.79
N GLN A 21 5.44 18.48 -39.75
CA GLN A 21 6.19 17.26 -39.38
C GLN A 21 6.85 17.31 -37.99
N CYS A 22 6.22 17.97 -37.02
CA CYS A 22 6.50 17.82 -35.59
C CYS A 22 5.13 17.97 -34.90
N GLU A 23 4.50 16.95 -34.36
CA GLU A 23 5.00 16.08 -33.30
C GLU A 23 4.79 14.62 -33.70
N LYS A 24 5.87 13.82 -33.73
CA LYS A 24 5.68 12.43 -33.33
C LYS A 24 5.07 12.52 -31.94
N GLU A 25 3.83 12.08 -31.77
CA GLU A 25 3.20 11.91 -30.47
C GLU A 25 4.14 11.02 -29.67
N TYR A 26 5.05 11.65 -28.91
CA TYR A 26 5.84 10.92 -27.93
C TYR A 26 4.81 10.35 -26.98
N PRO A 27 4.77 9.02 -26.78
CA PRO A 27 3.84 8.46 -25.83
C PRO A 27 4.08 9.16 -24.50
N LYS A 28 3.11 9.96 -24.07
CA LYS A 28 3.19 10.70 -22.81
C LYS A 28 3.50 9.65 -21.74
N PRO A 29 4.56 9.84 -20.93
CA PRO A 29 4.91 8.87 -19.90
C PRO A 29 3.67 8.60 -19.06
N GLU A 30 3.40 7.33 -18.80
CA GLU A 30 2.22 6.95 -18.04
C GLU A 30 2.33 7.56 -16.64
N PRO A 31 1.25 8.17 -16.12
CA PRO A 31 1.30 8.81 -14.82
C PRO A 31 1.63 7.76 -13.76
N VAL A 32 2.72 7.96 -13.03
CA VAL A 32 3.08 7.14 -11.87
C VAL A 32 2.42 7.77 -10.66
N TYR A 33 1.77 6.96 -9.83
CA TYR A 33 1.13 7.43 -8.59
C TYR A 33 1.81 6.83 -7.36
N SER A 34 1.85 7.59 -6.27
CA SER A 34 2.33 7.12 -4.98
C SER A 34 1.39 7.60 -3.88
N PHE A 35 0.64 6.68 -3.28
CA PHE A 35 -0.30 7.02 -2.23
C PHE A 35 0.31 6.75 -0.85
N THR A 36 -0.04 7.57 0.14
CA THR A 36 0.33 7.33 1.55
C THR A 36 -0.86 7.64 2.43
N GLU A 37 -1.38 6.62 3.09
CA GLU A 37 -2.59 6.72 3.91
C GLU A 37 -2.34 6.26 5.35
N LYS A 38 -3.17 6.76 6.26
CA LYS A 38 -3.09 6.48 7.69
C LYS A 38 -4.05 5.37 8.11
N LEU A 39 -3.57 4.50 8.99
CA LEU A 39 -4.31 3.43 9.63
C LEU A 39 -4.51 3.74 11.11
N THR A 40 -5.75 3.64 11.57
CA THR A 40 -6.09 3.79 12.98
C THR A 40 -6.07 2.43 13.66
N LEU A 41 -5.54 2.38 14.88
CA LEU A 41 -5.52 1.20 15.75
C LEU A 41 -6.48 1.37 16.91
N THR A 42 -7.28 0.35 17.22
CA THR A 42 -8.25 0.41 18.32
C THR A 42 -8.43 -0.95 19.02
N PRO A 43 -8.26 -1.03 20.36
CA PRO A 43 -7.54 -0.05 21.18
C PRO A 43 -6.06 -0.03 20.80
N TYR A 44 -5.40 1.11 20.89
CA TYR A 44 -3.93 1.14 20.84
C TYR A 44 -3.36 0.79 22.23
N LYS A 45 -2.63 -0.32 22.31
CA LYS A 45 -1.82 -0.73 23.47
C LYS A 45 -0.43 -1.18 23.00
N LYS A 46 0.56 -1.11 23.88
CA LYS A 46 1.86 -1.75 23.66
C LYS A 46 1.87 -3.23 24.05
N VAL A 47 1.03 -3.57 25.03
CA VAL A 47 0.87 -4.91 25.59
C VAL A 47 -0.61 -5.27 25.51
N TYR A 48 -0.92 -6.38 24.85
CA TYR A 48 -2.26 -6.94 24.74
C TYR A 48 -2.34 -8.26 25.49
N ALA A 49 -3.54 -8.63 25.91
CA ALA A 49 -3.77 -9.98 26.41
C ALA A 49 -3.96 -10.97 25.25
N VAL A 50 -3.71 -12.25 25.49
CA VAL A 50 -4.21 -13.31 24.59
C VAL A 50 -5.73 -13.16 24.43
N ASN A 51 -6.22 -13.27 23.20
CA ASN A 51 -7.61 -13.04 22.78
C ASN A 51 -8.11 -11.59 22.81
N ASP A 52 -7.30 -10.59 23.16
CA ASP A 52 -7.64 -9.19 22.83
C ASP A 52 -7.82 -9.05 21.32
N THR A 53 -8.67 -8.14 20.87
CA THR A 53 -8.81 -7.84 19.43
C THR A 53 -8.12 -6.51 19.12
N ILE A 54 -7.14 -6.55 18.23
CA ILE A 54 -6.45 -5.38 17.70
C ILE A 54 -7.12 -4.99 16.39
N TRP A 55 -7.94 -3.96 16.40
CA TRP A 55 -8.60 -3.47 15.18
C TRP A 55 -7.70 -2.49 14.44
N ILE A 56 -7.52 -2.74 13.15
CA ILE A 56 -6.91 -1.84 12.18
C ILE A 56 -8.02 -1.34 11.27
N GLN A 57 -8.12 -0.03 11.13
CA GLN A 57 -9.16 0.60 10.35
C GLN A 57 -8.56 1.62 9.39
N PHE A 58 -9.13 1.66 8.19
CA PHE A 58 -8.93 2.74 7.23
C PHE A 58 -10.29 3.23 6.77
N GLN A 59 -10.43 4.54 6.63
CA GLN A 59 -11.59 5.16 6.00
C GLN A 59 -11.18 6.45 5.30
N THR A 60 -11.56 6.61 4.03
CA THR A 60 -11.44 7.91 3.35
C THR A 60 -12.59 8.84 3.76
N THR A 61 -12.29 10.11 4.00
CA THR A 61 -13.29 11.11 4.40
C THR A 61 -13.98 11.77 3.22
N ASP A 62 -13.31 11.89 2.07
CA ASP A 62 -13.75 12.70 0.93
C ASP A 62 -13.80 11.93 -0.40
N ARG A 63 -13.78 10.59 -0.33
CA ARG A 63 -13.76 9.70 -1.49
C ARG A 63 -12.51 9.85 -2.36
N LYS A 64 -11.39 10.31 -1.81
CA LYS A 64 -10.13 10.46 -2.54
C LYS A 64 -8.96 9.82 -1.81
N LEU A 65 -7.89 9.62 -2.57
CA LEU A 65 -6.56 9.22 -2.10
C LEU A 65 -5.56 10.33 -2.41
N PHE A 66 -4.64 10.60 -1.51
CA PHE A 66 -3.61 11.64 -1.72
C PHE A 66 -2.41 11.06 -2.48
N ASP A 67 -2.18 11.51 -3.71
CA ASP A 67 -0.99 11.18 -4.50
C ASP A 67 0.18 12.10 -4.15
N ARG A 68 1.21 11.53 -3.53
CA ARG A 68 2.43 12.22 -3.10
C ARG A 68 3.27 12.74 -4.27
N LEU A 69 3.20 12.11 -5.44
CA LEU A 69 4.03 12.53 -6.60
C LEU A 69 3.47 13.80 -7.24
N SER A 70 2.17 13.84 -7.52
CA SER A 70 1.52 15.03 -8.08
C SER A 70 1.12 16.07 -7.02
N GLY A 71 1.04 15.67 -5.74
CA GLY A 71 0.48 16.50 -4.67
C GLY A 71 -1.02 16.71 -4.80
N THR A 72 -1.73 15.85 -5.55
CA THR A 72 -3.16 15.97 -5.83
C THR A 72 -3.96 14.80 -5.28
N HIS A 73 -5.28 14.98 -5.19
CA HIS A 73 -6.18 13.94 -4.73
C HIS A 73 -6.80 13.20 -5.92
N VAL A 74 -6.71 11.87 -5.90
CA VAL A 74 -7.28 10.96 -6.92
C VAL A 74 -8.58 10.37 -6.41
N ALA A 75 -9.63 10.40 -7.22
CA ALA A 75 -10.94 9.90 -6.83
C ALA A 75 -10.98 8.36 -6.73
N THR A 76 -11.56 7.87 -5.64
CA THR A 76 -11.65 6.42 -5.30
C THR A 76 -12.56 5.63 -6.23
N ASP A 77 -13.51 6.27 -6.91
CA ASP A 77 -14.42 5.65 -7.88
C ASP A 77 -13.70 5.12 -9.14
N THR A 78 -12.49 5.62 -9.41
CA THR A 78 -11.66 5.22 -10.55
C THR A 78 -10.62 4.15 -10.22
N THR A 79 -10.52 3.75 -8.96
CA THR A 79 -9.48 2.85 -8.48
C THR A 79 -10.07 1.62 -7.76
N THR A 80 -9.28 0.56 -7.66
CA THR A 80 -9.47 -0.55 -6.72
C THR A 80 -8.34 -0.51 -5.71
N LEU A 81 -8.61 -0.79 -4.44
CA LEU A 81 -7.58 -0.90 -3.41
C LEU A 81 -7.43 -2.37 -2.99
N ALA A 82 -6.20 -2.87 -2.91
CA ALA A 82 -5.91 -4.24 -2.47
C ALA A 82 -4.94 -4.23 -1.27
N PRO A 83 -5.44 -4.03 -0.04
CA PRO A 83 -4.60 -4.10 1.15
C PRO A 83 -4.13 -5.53 1.43
N THR A 84 -2.92 -5.64 1.96
CA THR A 84 -2.32 -6.87 2.45
C THR A 84 -1.74 -6.59 3.83
N PHE A 85 -1.94 -7.47 4.80
CA PHE A 85 -1.33 -7.34 6.13
C PHE A 85 -0.55 -8.61 6.45
N TYR A 86 0.73 -8.46 6.79
CA TYR A 86 1.49 -9.54 7.40
C TYR A 86 1.42 -9.41 8.92
N TYR A 87 0.85 -10.42 9.56
CA TYR A 87 0.90 -10.62 10.99
C TYR A 87 2.04 -11.59 11.29
N ARG A 88 3.06 -11.13 12.01
CA ARG A 88 4.26 -11.94 12.28
C ARG A 88 4.51 -12.10 13.76
N GLN A 89 4.81 -13.33 14.19
CA GLN A 89 5.40 -13.54 15.51
C GLN A 89 6.91 -13.37 15.41
N ARG A 90 7.43 -12.37 16.11
CA ARG A 90 8.85 -12.01 16.13
C ARG A 90 9.61 -12.73 17.23
N HIS A 91 8.99 -12.93 18.39
CA HIS A 91 9.62 -13.66 19.51
C HIS A 91 8.59 -14.32 20.45
N PRO A 92 8.82 -15.54 20.94
CA PRO A 92 9.78 -16.50 20.41
C PRO A 92 9.43 -16.82 18.94
N VAL A 93 10.45 -17.14 18.13
CA VAL A 93 10.20 -17.53 16.74
C VAL A 93 9.50 -18.88 16.73
N GLU A 94 8.29 -18.92 16.20
CA GLU A 94 7.52 -20.15 16.11
C GLU A 94 8.11 -21.09 15.06
N THR A 95 8.28 -22.36 15.43
CA THR A 95 8.81 -23.40 14.53
C THR A 95 7.74 -24.39 14.09
N ALA A 96 6.65 -24.53 14.85
CA ALA A 96 5.53 -25.41 14.53
C ALA A 96 4.35 -24.63 13.92
N ARG A 97 3.68 -25.20 12.92
CA ARG A 97 2.45 -24.61 12.38
C ARG A 97 1.34 -24.71 13.43
N ARG A 98 1.06 -23.60 14.12
CA ARG A 98 -0.09 -23.44 15.00
C ARG A 98 -0.85 -22.17 14.64
N THR A 99 -2.12 -22.11 15.04
CA THR A 99 -2.92 -20.89 14.85
C THR A 99 -2.42 -19.83 15.82
N LEU A 100 -1.63 -18.89 15.33
CA LEU A 100 -1.07 -17.79 16.14
C LEU A 100 -2.06 -16.64 16.32
N VAL A 101 -3.02 -16.53 15.41
CA VAL A 101 -3.94 -15.40 15.35
C VAL A 101 -5.24 -15.83 14.68
N GLU A 102 -6.35 -15.29 15.16
CA GLU A 102 -7.64 -15.33 14.49
C GLU A 102 -7.90 -13.95 13.87
N VAL A 103 -8.49 -13.94 12.67
CA VAL A 103 -8.75 -12.71 11.91
C VAL A 103 -10.25 -12.46 11.81
N LYS A 104 -10.66 -11.24 12.11
CA LYS A 104 -12.03 -10.72 11.92
C LYS A 104 -11.99 -9.61 10.89
N ALA A 105 -12.96 -9.51 9.99
CA ALA A 105 -12.98 -8.42 9.03
C ALA A 105 -14.40 -7.91 8.74
N SER A 106 -14.50 -6.64 8.41
CA SER A 106 -15.74 -5.99 7.96
C SER A 106 -15.43 -4.90 6.94
N GLY A 107 -16.40 -4.62 6.05
CA GLY A 107 -16.21 -3.65 4.96
C GLY A 107 -15.28 -4.14 3.84
N VAL A 108 -14.95 -5.43 3.81
CA VAL A 108 -14.03 -6.02 2.83
C VAL A 108 -14.73 -7.09 2.02
N ALA A 109 -14.36 -7.22 0.74
CA ALA A 109 -14.76 -8.33 -0.12
C ALA A 109 -13.54 -9.22 -0.42
N GLY A 110 -13.78 -10.53 -0.54
CA GLY A 110 -12.75 -11.49 -0.95
C GLY A 110 -11.58 -11.63 0.02
N LEU A 111 -11.85 -11.65 1.33
CA LEU A 111 -10.81 -11.89 2.34
C LEU A 111 -10.17 -13.27 2.12
N ALA A 112 -8.88 -13.28 1.84
CA ALA A 112 -8.02 -14.45 1.76
C ALA A 112 -7.02 -14.46 2.91
N LEU A 113 -6.74 -15.65 3.45
CA LEU A 113 -5.84 -15.89 4.57
C LEU A 113 -4.82 -16.95 4.17
N ASP A 114 -3.54 -16.60 4.14
CA ASP A 114 -2.46 -17.47 3.69
C ASP A 114 -1.33 -17.54 4.73
N TYR A 115 -0.97 -18.76 5.14
CA TYR A 115 0.17 -19.01 6.03
C TYR A 115 1.42 -19.33 5.21
N PHE A 116 2.30 -18.34 5.03
CA PHE A 116 3.56 -18.50 4.30
C PHE A 116 4.59 -19.29 5.10
N ARG A 117 4.62 -19.06 6.42
CA ARG A 117 5.56 -19.67 7.37
C ARG A 117 4.84 -19.87 8.70
N PRO A 118 5.33 -20.75 9.59
CA PRO A 118 4.69 -20.98 10.90
C PRO A 118 4.44 -19.72 11.73
N TYR A 119 5.24 -18.67 11.50
CA TYR A 119 5.23 -17.39 12.21
C TYR A 119 4.71 -16.21 11.38
N ILE A 120 4.18 -16.43 10.17
CA ILE A 120 3.65 -15.37 9.29
C ILE A 120 2.26 -15.77 8.79
N LEU A 121 1.26 -14.97 9.14
CA LEU A 121 -0.03 -14.97 8.48
C LEU A 121 -0.11 -13.76 7.56
N GLU A 122 -0.49 -13.98 6.31
CA GLU A 122 -0.86 -12.92 5.37
C GLU A 122 -2.38 -12.85 5.25
N THR A 123 -2.92 -11.63 5.33
CA THR A 123 -4.34 -11.37 5.06
C THR A 123 -4.46 -10.44 3.86
N LYS A 124 -5.20 -10.84 2.84
CA LYS A 124 -5.40 -10.07 1.61
C LYS A 124 -6.88 -9.86 1.36
N PHE A 125 -7.26 -8.68 0.88
CA PHE A 125 -8.62 -8.42 0.43
C PHE A 125 -8.60 -7.30 -0.60
N ARG A 126 -9.76 -7.10 -1.24
CA ARG A 126 -9.94 -6.03 -2.21
C ARG A 126 -11.13 -5.16 -1.82
N ILE A 127 -10.99 -3.88 -2.08
CA ILE A 127 -12.08 -2.92 -2.13
C ILE A 127 -12.29 -2.57 -3.60
N GLU A 128 -13.47 -2.93 -4.08
CA GLU A 128 -13.86 -2.78 -5.48
C GLU A 128 -14.05 -1.31 -5.86
N CYS A 129 -14.06 -1.08 -7.17
CA CYS A 129 -14.37 0.22 -7.74
C CYS A 129 -15.79 0.70 -7.46
N GLY A 130 -15.98 2.01 -7.57
CA GLY A 130 -17.31 2.63 -7.48
C GLY A 130 -17.91 2.59 -6.08
N VAL A 131 -17.13 2.18 -5.07
CA VAL A 131 -17.52 2.37 -3.67
C VAL A 131 -17.43 3.85 -3.35
N GLY A 132 -18.45 4.37 -2.66
CA GLY A 132 -18.48 5.78 -2.29
C GLY A 132 -17.28 6.18 -1.44
N THR A 133 -16.87 5.36 -0.49
CA THR A 133 -15.69 5.59 0.36
C THR A 133 -14.95 4.29 0.53
N TYR A 134 -13.63 4.34 0.50
CA TYR A 134 -12.84 3.20 0.96
C TYR A 134 -13.00 3.09 2.46
N PHE A 135 -13.44 1.93 2.90
CA PHE A 135 -13.55 1.57 4.29
C PHE A 135 -13.14 0.11 4.44
N PHE A 136 -12.26 -0.17 5.38
CA PHE A 136 -12.07 -1.51 5.88
C PHE A 136 -11.77 -1.50 7.36
N LYS A 137 -12.09 -2.61 8.01
CA LYS A 137 -11.72 -2.87 9.38
C LYS A 137 -11.33 -4.33 9.55
N VAL A 138 -10.07 -4.57 9.94
CA VAL A 138 -9.47 -5.90 10.14
C VAL A 138 -9.00 -6.02 11.58
N GLY A 139 -9.46 -7.06 12.27
CA GLY A 139 -9.14 -7.36 13.65
C GLY A 139 -8.21 -8.56 13.73
N PHE A 140 -7.08 -8.42 14.42
CA PHE A 140 -6.18 -9.52 14.75
C PHE A 140 -6.36 -9.92 16.22
N VAL A 141 -6.55 -11.21 16.45
CA VAL A 141 -6.79 -11.79 17.78
C VAL A 141 -5.66 -12.78 18.10
N PRO A 142 -4.58 -12.35 18.78
CA PRO A 142 -3.47 -13.23 19.14
C PRO A 142 -3.93 -14.41 19.99
N LYS A 143 -3.40 -15.60 19.71
CA LYS A 143 -3.71 -16.85 20.41
C LYS A 143 -2.59 -17.35 21.31
N THR A 144 -1.41 -16.73 21.23
CA THR A 144 -0.24 -17.13 22.01
C THR A 144 0.51 -15.89 22.48
N ILE A 145 1.27 -16.04 23.57
CA ILE A 145 2.15 -15.00 24.10
C ILE A 145 3.35 -14.78 23.18
N GLY A 146 3.89 -13.57 23.18
CA GLY A 146 5.07 -13.22 22.40
C GLY A 146 5.14 -11.76 21.99
N ILE A 147 6.10 -11.42 21.14
CA ILE A 147 6.23 -10.14 20.48
C ILE A 147 5.84 -10.33 19.03
N TYR A 148 4.99 -9.44 18.52
CA TYR A 148 4.40 -9.51 17.20
C TYR A 148 4.59 -8.20 16.44
N SER A 149 4.51 -8.29 15.11
CA SER A 149 4.40 -7.14 14.23
C SER A 149 3.22 -7.26 13.27
N ILE A 150 2.61 -6.12 12.94
CA ILE A 150 1.66 -6.02 11.83
C ILE A 150 2.25 -5.07 10.78
N GLU A 151 2.37 -5.59 9.57
CA GLU A 151 3.05 -4.95 8.45
C GLU A 151 2.05 -4.79 7.28
N PRO A 152 1.47 -3.60 7.12
CA PRO A 152 0.56 -3.29 6.04
C PRO A 152 1.31 -3.02 4.73
N HIS A 153 0.79 -3.61 3.67
CA HIS A 153 1.17 -3.35 2.29
C HIS A 153 -0.11 -3.07 1.49
N GLY A 154 0.05 -2.45 0.33
CA GLY A 154 -1.09 -2.15 -0.52
C GLY A 154 -0.69 -2.03 -1.96
N TYR A 155 -1.66 -2.28 -2.81
CA TYR A 155 -1.60 -1.94 -4.21
C TYR A 155 -2.89 -1.22 -4.59
N VAL A 156 -2.79 -0.26 -5.52
CA VAL A 156 -3.94 0.39 -6.13
C VAL A 156 -3.98 0.04 -7.61
N GLY A 157 -5.08 -0.60 -8.01
CA GLY A 157 -5.40 -0.84 -9.40
C GLY A 157 -6.30 0.25 -9.97
N LEU A 158 -6.33 0.37 -11.29
CA LEU A 158 -7.45 1.04 -11.96
C LEU A 158 -8.61 0.07 -12.12
N CYS A 159 -9.82 0.62 -12.16
CA CYS A 159 -11.00 -0.16 -12.49
C CYS A 159 -10.87 -0.86 -13.84
N PRO A 160 -11.41 -2.09 -14.01
CA PRO A 160 -11.32 -2.87 -15.26
C PRO A 160 -11.74 -2.11 -16.52
N ASN A 161 -12.64 -1.13 -16.40
CA ASN A 161 -13.12 -0.30 -17.50
C ASN A 161 -12.18 0.87 -17.88
N LYS A 162 -11.01 0.99 -17.24
CA LYS A 162 -10.01 2.03 -17.51
C LYS A 162 -8.75 1.39 -18.10
N ARG A 163 -8.40 1.76 -19.33
CA ARG A 163 -7.47 1.07 -20.23
C ARG A 163 -5.99 0.98 -19.82
N LYS A 164 -5.55 1.47 -18.66
CA LYS A 164 -4.11 1.53 -18.33
C LYS A 164 -3.81 1.07 -16.91
N GLN A 165 -3.04 -0.01 -16.77
CA GLN A 165 -2.42 -0.35 -15.49
C GLN A 165 -1.36 0.70 -15.17
N LEU A 166 -1.33 1.17 -13.93
CA LEU A 166 -0.36 2.15 -13.47
C LEU A 166 0.59 1.44 -12.49
N PRO A 167 1.91 1.65 -12.58
CA PRO A 167 2.77 1.34 -11.46
C PRO A 167 2.42 2.31 -10.33
N THR A 168 1.76 1.79 -9.30
CA THR A 168 1.42 2.57 -8.10
C THR A 168 2.09 1.98 -6.89
N THR A 169 2.80 2.81 -6.12
CA THR A 169 3.20 2.43 -4.76
C THR A 169 2.12 2.90 -3.79
N PHE A 170 1.75 2.05 -2.83
CA PHE A 170 0.83 2.42 -1.78
C PHE A 170 1.47 2.11 -0.43
N ASN A 171 1.72 3.17 0.33
CA ASN A 171 2.30 3.06 1.65
C ASN A 171 1.22 3.28 2.72
N TRP A 172 1.30 2.50 3.78
CA TRP A 172 0.46 2.63 4.95
C TRP A 172 1.30 3.10 6.13
N THR A 173 0.75 3.99 6.93
CA THR A 173 1.36 4.38 8.21
C THR A 173 0.33 4.25 9.32
N PHE A 174 0.74 3.80 10.49
CA PHE A 174 -0.12 3.71 11.65
C PHE A 174 -0.13 5.03 12.44
N GLU A 175 -1.30 5.40 12.94
CA GLU A 175 -1.46 6.48 13.90
C GLU A 175 -1.03 6.03 15.30
N LEU A 176 0.29 5.94 15.51
CA LEU A 176 0.93 5.49 16.75
C LEU A 176 1.48 6.66 17.57
N ALA A 177 1.56 6.47 18.88
CA ALA A 177 2.48 7.24 19.71
C ALA A 177 3.94 6.86 19.38
N ASP A 178 4.89 7.76 19.65
CA ASP A 178 6.31 7.62 19.24
C ASP A 178 7.09 6.50 19.95
N CYS A 179 6.44 5.76 20.82
CA CYS A 179 7.05 4.76 21.68
C CYS A 179 6.85 3.31 21.18
N ASN A 180 6.52 3.16 19.89
CA ASN A 180 6.49 1.88 19.16
C ASN A 180 7.88 1.21 19.10
N LYS A 181 8.96 2.00 19.15
CA LYS A 181 10.34 1.52 19.08
C LYS A 181 10.80 0.76 20.32
N ASP A 182 10.25 1.05 21.50
CA ASP A 182 10.65 0.42 22.76
C ASP A 182 10.48 -1.10 22.72
N ILE A 183 9.34 -1.57 22.20
CA ILE A 183 9.06 -3.01 22.08
C ILE A 183 9.97 -3.63 21.04
N PHE A 184 10.19 -2.95 19.92
CA PHE A 184 11.10 -3.42 18.88
C PHE A 184 12.53 -3.62 19.42
N GLN A 185 13.05 -2.67 20.20
CA GLN A 185 14.37 -2.76 20.83
C GLN A 185 14.48 -3.85 21.91
N SER A 186 13.34 -4.33 22.44
CA SER A 186 13.31 -5.44 23.41
C SER A 186 13.42 -6.83 22.76
N ILE A 187 13.24 -6.93 21.44
CA ILE A 187 13.36 -8.20 20.71
C ILE A 187 14.85 -8.63 20.70
N PRO A 188 15.18 -9.89 21.01
CA PRO A 188 16.56 -10.35 20.89
C PRO A 188 17.11 -10.15 19.48
N ALA A 189 18.34 -9.66 19.33
CA ALA A 189 18.92 -9.30 18.03
C ALA A 189 18.86 -10.45 17.00
N ALA A 190 19.05 -11.70 17.43
CA ALA A 190 18.92 -12.89 16.59
C ALA A 190 17.49 -13.11 16.04
N SER A 191 16.46 -12.60 16.74
CA SER A 191 15.06 -12.63 16.33
C SER A 191 14.65 -11.37 15.52
N ILE A 192 15.36 -10.24 15.67
CA ILE A 192 15.18 -9.04 14.84
C ILE A 192 15.60 -9.32 13.39
N LEU A 193 16.77 -9.93 13.22
CA LEU A 193 17.42 -10.15 11.92
C LEU A 193 17.01 -11.47 11.22
N GLY A 194 15.93 -12.11 11.67
CA GLY A 194 15.49 -13.41 11.15
C GLY A 194 15.09 -13.39 9.67
N ARG A 195 16.06 -13.73 8.80
CA ARG A 195 16.00 -14.19 7.38
C ARG A 195 15.29 -13.27 6.36
N GLU A 196 16.11 -12.67 5.49
CA GLU A 196 15.85 -12.09 4.15
C GLU A 196 14.73 -11.02 3.98
N ASP A 197 13.77 -10.92 4.89
CA ASP A 197 12.62 -10.00 4.83
C ASP A 197 12.66 -8.93 5.94
N GLY A 198 13.86 -8.62 6.46
CA GLY A 198 14.03 -7.72 7.61
C GLY A 198 13.59 -6.30 7.29
N TYR A 199 12.59 -5.78 8.01
CA TYR A 199 12.34 -4.34 8.02
C TYR A 199 13.34 -3.67 8.96
N THR A 200 13.80 -2.48 8.57
CA THR A 200 14.78 -1.70 9.34
C THR A 200 14.11 -0.92 10.47
N ASP A 201 14.88 -0.50 11.46
CA ASP A 201 14.49 0.54 12.45
C ASP A 201 13.74 1.69 11.80
N ALA A 202 14.15 2.07 10.58
CA ALA A 202 13.54 3.16 9.83
C ALA A 202 12.05 2.92 9.50
N HIS A 203 11.60 1.68 9.28
CA HIS A 203 10.18 1.39 9.04
C HIS A 203 9.35 1.53 10.33
N VAL A 204 9.94 1.15 11.47
CA VAL A 204 9.33 1.34 12.80
C VAL A 204 9.25 2.83 13.14
N ASP A 205 10.33 3.57 12.87
CA ASP A 205 10.41 5.02 13.07
C ASP A 205 9.41 5.78 12.19
N ARG A 206 9.21 5.33 10.95
CA ARG A 206 8.18 5.87 10.03
C ARG A 206 6.76 5.40 10.35
N LYS A 207 6.57 4.56 11.38
CA LYS A 207 5.28 3.97 11.77
C LYS A 207 4.63 3.17 10.65
N GLU A 208 5.42 2.63 9.73
CA GLU A 208 4.93 1.72 8.68
C GLU A 208 4.63 0.34 9.25
N ILE A 209 5.13 0.04 10.46
CA ILE A 209 5.00 -1.25 11.11
C ILE A 209 4.62 -1.04 12.57
N PHE A 210 3.61 -1.77 13.02
CA PHE A 210 3.19 -1.75 14.42
C PHE A 210 3.78 -2.95 15.14
N VAL A 211 4.55 -2.71 16.22
CA VAL A 211 5.18 -3.75 17.03
C VAL A 211 4.58 -3.74 18.43
N PHE A 212 4.19 -4.91 18.94
CA PHE A 212 3.51 -5.03 20.23
C PHE A 212 3.83 -6.36 20.92
N LYS A 213 3.58 -6.41 22.22
CA LYS A 213 3.71 -7.60 23.06
C LYS A 213 2.34 -8.19 23.38
N VAL A 214 2.29 -9.50 23.52
CA VAL A 214 1.16 -10.27 24.02
C VAL A 214 1.60 -11.01 25.27
N GLU A 215 0.89 -10.78 26.37
CA GLU A 215 1.11 -11.38 27.70
C GLU A 215 -0.12 -12.12 28.21
#